data_AF-A0A1C6J6K9-F1
#
_entry.id   AF-A0A1C6J6K9-F1
#
_cell.length_a   1.000
_cell.length_b   1.000
_cell.length_c   1.000
_cell.angle_alpha   90.00
_cell.angle_beta   90.00
_cell.angle_gamma   90.00
#
_symmetry.space_group_name_H-M   'P 1'
#
loop_
_entity.id
_entity.type
_entity.pdbx_description
1 polymer ?
#
loop_
_entity_poly.entity_id
_entity_poly.type
_entity_poly.pdbx_seq_one_letter_code
_entity_poly.pdbx_strand_id
1 'polypeptide(L)'
;MEFKELTLEELTLGYAKSAQDASCTCIFCGEIYEEGIVYRSRGRMVTAERAVQEHIFDQHGGVFRGLLNLDKQVNGLSQIQKDVLTGMYLEKDNKLICEEMGISAATVRSHKFNLQKSKREAKILLALLEQIEDESIVKQRKIIEGETPAEEELPVKKDFSGNTLHPFFTQYNLK
;
A
#
# COMPACT_ATOMS: atom_id res chain seq x y z
N MET A 1 23.15 -8.15 -1.54
CA MET A 1 22.50 -6.84 -1.32
C MET A 1 21.36 -7.11 -0.36
N GLU A 2 21.38 -6.52 0.83
CA GLU A 2 20.18 -6.47 1.66
C GLU A 2 19.13 -5.68 0.89
N PHE A 3 18.11 -6.36 0.39
CA PHE A 3 16.96 -5.69 -0.18
C PHE A 3 16.10 -5.26 1.00
N LYS A 4 16.26 -4.00 1.43
CA LYS A 4 15.33 -3.38 2.37
C LYS A 4 13.94 -3.44 1.74
N GLU A 5 13.00 -4.09 2.42
CA GLU A 5 11.61 -4.03 2.01
C GLU A 5 11.07 -2.61 2.26
N LEU A 6 10.40 -2.06 1.24
CA LEU A 6 9.81 -0.73 1.34
C LEU A 6 8.59 -0.80 2.23
N THR A 7 8.50 0.12 3.18
CA THR A 7 7.29 0.26 4.00
C THR A 7 6.11 0.77 3.15
N LEU A 8 4.88 0.54 3.63
CA LEU A 8 3.69 1.08 2.98
C LEU A 8 3.74 2.62 2.86
N GLU A 9 4.35 3.29 3.83
CA GLU A 9 4.55 4.74 3.81
C GLU A 9 5.49 5.17 2.68
N GLU A 10 6.65 4.51 2.55
CA GLU A 10 7.62 4.78 1.47
C GLU A 10 7.01 4.50 0.09
N LEU A 11 6.23 3.43 -0.06
CA LEU A 11 5.48 3.15 -1.30
C LEU A 11 4.45 4.25 -1.63
N THR A 12 3.78 4.79 -0.60
CA THR A 12 2.76 5.84 -0.77
C THR A 12 3.39 7.19 -1.10
N LEU A 13 4.59 7.47 -0.56
CA LEU A 13 5.36 8.67 -0.85
C LEU A 13 6.13 8.59 -2.18
N GLY A 14 6.48 7.38 -2.62
CA GLY A 14 7.27 7.12 -3.84
C GLY A 14 8.78 7.29 -3.67
N TYR A 15 9.27 7.44 -2.44
CA TYR A 15 10.70 7.50 -2.14
C TYR A 15 10.98 6.88 -0.76
N ALA A 16 12.18 6.33 -0.60
CA ALA A 16 12.67 5.79 0.66
C ALA A 16 13.56 6.84 1.36
N LYS A 17 13.44 6.95 2.69
CA LYS A 17 14.32 7.80 3.50
C LYS A 17 15.42 6.95 4.14
N SER A 18 16.68 7.34 3.96
CA SER A 18 17.83 6.77 4.68
C SER A 18 18.23 7.73 5.81
N ALA A 19 18.04 7.30 7.05
CA ALA A 19 18.51 8.06 8.22
C ALA A 19 20.04 8.00 8.37
N GLN A 20 20.68 6.96 7.82
CA GLN A 20 22.13 6.77 7.88
C GLN A 20 22.85 7.77 6.96
N ASP A 21 22.32 7.92 5.74
CA ASP A 21 22.92 8.77 4.71
C ASP A 21 22.25 10.14 4.60
N ALA A 22 21.27 10.42 5.47
CA ALA A 22 20.41 11.60 5.42
C ALA A 22 19.96 11.92 3.98
N SER A 23 19.28 10.97 3.34
CA SER A 23 18.94 11.08 1.92
C SER A 23 17.54 10.54 1.60
N CYS A 24 16.98 11.04 0.51
CA CYS A 24 15.72 10.57 -0.06
C CYS A 24 15.98 9.93 -1.43
N THR A 25 15.61 8.67 -1.60
CA THR A 25 15.86 7.91 -2.85
C THR A 25 14.54 7.58 -3.53
N CYS A 26 14.38 7.98 -4.79
CA CYS A 26 13.22 7.64 -5.61
C CYS A 26 13.12 6.11 -5.79
N ILE A 27 11.97 5.51 -5.45
CA ILE A 27 11.81 4.04 -5.54
C ILE A 27 11.69 3.53 -6.98
N PHE A 28 11.46 4.42 -7.95
CA PHE A 28 11.20 4.05 -9.33
C PHE A 28 12.46 4.06 -10.20
N CYS A 29 13.38 5.00 -9.96
CA CYS A 29 14.60 5.18 -10.76
C CYS A 29 15.90 5.14 -9.95
N GLY A 30 15.82 5.18 -8.61
CA GLY A 30 16.99 5.18 -7.73
C GLY A 30 17.72 6.53 -7.63
N GLU A 31 17.18 7.62 -8.18
CA GLU A 31 17.78 8.95 -7.97
C GLU A 31 17.78 9.33 -6.49
N ILE A 32 18.94 9.81 -6.01
CA ILE A 32 19.20 10.13 -4.61
C ILE A 32 19.26 11.64 -4.43
N TYR A 33 18.59 12.11 -3.38
CA TYR A 33 18.53 13.51 -2.96
C TYR A 33 19.03 13.60 -1.52
N GLU A 34 20.28 14.02 -1.34
CA GLU A 34 20.91 14.22 -0.03
C GLU A 34 20.33 15.45 0.69
N GLU A 35 20.00 15.29 1.97
CA GLU A 35 19.62 16.36 2.88
C GLU A 35 20.81 17.29 3.14
N GLY A 36 20.53 18.56 3.45
CA GLY A 36 21.55 19.61 3.57
C GLY A 36 21.98 20.22 2.23
N ILE A 37 21.66 19.58 1.09
CA ILE A 37 21.82 20.16 -0.25
C ILE A 37 20.51 20.84 -0.68
N VAL A 38 20.65 22.01 -1.31
CA VAL A 38 19.53 22.76 -1.88
C VAL A 38 19.48 22.51 -3.38
N TYR A 39 18.33 22.04 -3.86
CA TYR A 39 18.12 21.67 -5.27
C TYR A 39 17.38 22.78 -6.00
N ARG A 40 17.67 22.96 -7.28
CA ARG A 40 16.91 23.85 -8.15
C ARG A 40 15.86 23.04 -8.92
N SER A 41 14.59 23.26 -8.60
CA SER A 41 13.47 22.61 -9.27
C SER A 41 12.41 23.62 -9.64
N ARG A 42 11.83 23.51 -10.85
CA ARG A 42 10.74 24.38 -11.34
C ARG A 42 11.02 25.89 -11.15
N GLY A 43 12.28 26.28 -11.36
CA GLY A 43 12.73 27.67 -11.28
C GLY A 43 13.02 28.20 -9.86
N ARG A 44 12.86 27.39 -8.81
CA ARG A 44 13.06 27.77 -7.41
C ARG A 44 13.99 26.82 -6.67
N MET A 45 14.52 27.28 -5.53
CA MET A 45 15.37 26.50 -4.63
C MET A 45 14.49 25.72 -3.65
N VAL A 46 14.73 24.42 -3.48
CA VAL A 46 13.92 23.51 -2.66
C VAL A 46 14.79 22.54 -1.87
N THR A 47 14.22 21.95 -0.82
CA THR A 47 14.85 20.90 -0.02
C THR A 47 14.92 19.56 -0.79
N ALA A 48 15.76 18.64 -0.33
CA ALA A 48 15.86 17.28 -0.87
C ALA A 48 14.49 16.56 -0.94
N GLU A 49 13.72 16.59 0.15
CA GLU A 49 12.39 15.98 0.21
C GLU A 49 11.43 16.59 -0.83
N ARG A 50 11.49 17.91 -1.03
CA ARG A 50 10.65 18.55 -2.05
C ARG A 50 11.14 18.24 -3.46
N ALA A 51 12.45 18.16 -3.66
CA ALA A 51 13.06 17.83 -4.94
C ALA A 51 12.66 16.43 -5.40
N VAL A 52 12.74 15.42 -4.52
CA VAL A 52 12.35 14.05 -4.88
C VAL A 52 10.85 13.94 -5.19
N GLN A 53 9.98 14.64 -4.45
CA GLN A 53 8.55 14.67 -4.74
C GLN A 53 8.25 15.26 -6.13
N GLU A 54 8.93 16.35 -6.49
CA GLU A 54 8.78 16.98 -7.80
C GLU A 54 9.38 16.12 -8.91
N HIS A 55 10.53 15.50 -8.67
CA HIS A 55 11.11 14.51 -9.56
C HIS A 55 10.14 13.36 -9.85
N ILE A 56 9.54 12.76 -8.82
CA ILE A 56 8.57 11.67 -8.99
C ILE A 56 7.39 12.11 -9.85
N PHE A 57 6.90 13.33 -9.64
CA PHE A 57 5.83 13.87 -10.46
C PHE A 57 6.27 14.08 -11.92
N ASP A 58 7.45 14.66 -12.13
CA ASP A 58 7.94 15.08 -13.45
C ASP A 58 8.46 13.91 -14.29
N GLN A 59 9.12 12.93 -13.68
CA GLN A 59 9.74 11.79 -14.37
C GLN A 59 8.85 10.54 -14.39
N HIS A 60 7.98 10.36 -13.39
CA HIS A 60 7.15 9.14 -13.25
C HIS A 60 5.65 9.41 -13.34
N GLY A 61 5.24 10.68 -13.51
CA GLY A 61 3.83 11.07 -13.56
C GLY A 61 3.15 10.96 -12.19
N GLY A 62 3.92 11.00 -11.10
CA GLY A 62 3.46 10.84 -9.73
C GLY A 62 3.47 9.39 -9.26
N VAL A 63 3.32 9.20 -7.94
CA VAL A 63 3.42 7.89 -7.29
C VAL A 63 2.41 6.89 -7.86
N PHE A 64 1.16 7.32 -8.07
CA PHE A 64 0.11 6.45 -8.60
C PHE A 64 0.48 5.83 -9.95
N ARG A 65 0.93 6.66 -10.91
CA ARG A 65 1.34 6.19 -12.23
C ARG A 65 2.61 5.36 -12.17
N GLY A 66 3.56 5.75 -11.32
CA GLY A 66 4.77 4.97 -11.05
C GLY A 66 4.43 3.53 -10.62
N LEU A 67 3.61 3.36 -9.58
CA LEU A 67 3.19 2.04 -9.08
C LEU A 67 2.37 1.24 -10.10
N LEU A 68 1.48 1.91 -10.84
CA LEU A 68 0.63 1.26 -11.85
C LEU A 68 1.43 0.72 -13.04
N ASN A 69 2.54 1.38 -13.38
CA ASN A 69 3.40 1.04 -14.51
C ASN A 69 4.54 0.07 -14.15
N LEU A 70 4.67 -0.32 -12.87
CA LEU A 70 5.53 -1.43 -12.50
C LEU A 70 5.15 -2.71 -13.26
N ASP A 71 6.13 -3.59 -13.42
CA ASP A 71 5.94 -4.89 -14.05
C ASP A 71 4.79 -5.66 -13.38
N LYS A 72 4.05 -6.44 -14.17
CA LYS A 72 2.90 -7.20 -13.69
C LYS A 72 3.28 -8.20 -12.59
N GLN A 73 4.50 -8.73 -12.61
CA GLN A 73 5.00 -9.62 -11.56
C GLN A 73 5.19 -8.89 -10.22
N VAL A 74 5.34 -7.55 -10.25
CA VAL A 74 5.53 -6.72 -9.06
C VAL A 74 4.20 -6.22 -8.51
N ASN A 75 3.36 -5.58 -9.33
CA ASN A 75 2.08 -5.03 -8.85
C ASN A 75 0.91 -6.02 -8.85
N GLY A 76 1.02 -7.15 -9.56
CA GLY A 76 -0.02 -8.20 -9.61
C GLY A 76 -1.33 -7.79 -10.29
N LEU A 77 -1.38 -6.62 -10.96
CA LEU A 77 -2.62 -6.09 -11.53
C LEU A 77 -2.84 -6.55 -12.98
N SER A 78 -4.05 -7.04 -13.27
CA SER A 78 -4.54 -7.20 -14.65
C SER A 78 -4.81 -5.86 -15.32
N GLN A 79 -4.85 -5.83 -16.66
CA GLN A 79 -5.12 -4.60 -17.42
C GLN A 79 -6.44 -3.95 -17.01
N ILE A 80 -7.51 -4.74 -16.91
CA ILE A 80 -8.84 -4.26 -16.49
C ILE A 80 -8.80 -3.62 -15.10
N GLN A 81 -8.04 -4.19 -14.16
CA GLN A 81 -7.88 -3.58 -12.83
C GLN A 81 -7.11 -2.25 -12.90
N LYS A 82 -6.08 -2.17 -13.75
CA LYS A 82 -5.33 -0.92 -13.96
C LYS A 82 -6.22 0.19 -14.53
N ASP A 83 -7.08 -0.15 -15.48
CA ASP A 83 -8.01 0.79 -16.10
C ASP A 83 -9.04 1.31 -15.09
N VAL A 84 -9.64 0.41 -14.29
CA VAL A 84 -10.59 0.80 -13.22
C VAL A 84 -9.92 1.67 -12.16
N LEU A 85 -8.71 1.32 -11.73
CA LEU A 85 -7.95 2.14 -10.77
C LEU A 85 -7.63 3.52 -11.35
N THR A 86 -7.28 3.59 -12.64
CA THR A 86 -7.02 4.86 -13.33
C THR A 86 -8.29 5.72 -13.39
N GLY A 87 -9.44 5.13 -13.72
CA GLY A 87 -10.73 5.82 -13.70
C GLY A 87 -11.08 6.35 -12.30
N MET A 88 -10.83 5.57 -11.25
CA MET A 88 -11.02 6.01 -9.86
C MET A 88 -10.07 7.15 -9.48
N TYR A 89 -8.79 7.07 -9.88
CA TYR A 89 -7.79 8.10 -9.61
C TYR A 89 -8.12 9.44 -10.27
N LEU A 90 -8.70 9.39 -11.48
CA LEU A 90 -9.17 10.57 -12.21
C LEU A 90 -10.58 11.03 -11.81
N GLU A 91 -11.13 10.48 -10.72
CA GLU A 91 -12.47 10.79 -10.20
C GLU A 91 -13.60 10.68 -11.24
N LYS A 92 -13.43 9.78 -12.23
CA LYS A 92 -14.42 9.56 -13.28
C LYS A 92 -15.67 8.90 -12.70
N ASP A 93 -16.83 9.31 -13.22
CA ASP A 93 -18.08 8.64 -12.90
C ASP A 93 -18.10 7.22 -13.50
N ASN A 94 -19.04 6.39 -13.03
CA ASN A 94 -19.13 5.02 -13.52
C ASN A 94 -19.49 4.94 -15.01
N LYS A 95 -20.22 5.92 -15.56
CA LYS A 95 -20.65 5.88 -16.96
C LYS A 95 -19.46 6.08 -17.88
N LEU A 96 -18.62 7.08 -17.59
CA LEU A 96 -17.43 7.38 -18.35
C LEU A 96 -16.43 6.21 -18.31
N ILE A 97 -16.25 5.57 -17.14
CA ILE A 97 -15.43 4.36 -17.04
C ILE A 97 -15.99 3.22 -17.90
N CYS A 98 -17.32 3.05 -17.96
CA CYS A 98 -17.95 2.04 -18.81
C CYS A 98 -17.71 2.31 -20.29
N GLU A 99 -17.88 3.55 -20.72
CA GLU A 99 -17.70 3.99 -22.10
C GLU A 99 -16.26 3.78 -22.56
N GLU A 100 -15.28 4.20 -21.74
CA GLU A 100 -13.86 4.06 -22.07
C GLU A 100 -13.40 2.61 -22.12
N MET A 101 -13.93 1.75 -21.26
CA MET A 101 -13.54 0.34 -21.17
C MET A 101 -14.40 -0.58 -22.05
N GLY A 102 -15.51 -0.09 -22.61
CA GLY A 102 -16.46 -0.91 -23.39
C GLY A 102 -17.17 -2.00 -22.56
N ILE A 103 -17.36 -1.80 -21.25
CA ILE A 103 -17.99 -2.77 -20.34
C ILE A 103 -19.23 -2.20 -19.64
N SER A 104 -20.07 -3.08 -19.10
CA SER A 104 -21.30 -2.66 -18.42
C SER A 104 -21.05 -1.97 -17.07
N ALA A 105 -21.98 -1.12 -16.64
CA ALA A 105 -21.95 -0.50 -15.32
C ALA A 105 -22.00 -1.51 -14.16
N ALA A 106 -22.64 -2.67 -14.37
CA ALA A 106 -22.59 -3.76 -13.40
C ALA A 106 -21.16 -4.33 -13.27
N THR A 107 -20.47 -4.50 -14.39
CA THR A 107 -19.09 -5.00 -14.46
C THR A 107 -18.11 -4.04 -13.78
N VAL A 108 -18.20 -2.73 -14.04
CA VAL A 108 -17.35 -1.71 -13.37
C VAL A 108 -17.56 -1.73 -11.86
N ARG A 109 -18.82 -1.77 -11.39
CA ARG A 109 -19.12 -1.87 -9.95
C ARG A 109 -18.53 -3.14 -9.33
N SER A 110 -18.63 -4.27 -10.02
CA SER A 110 -18.03 -5.53 -9.56
C SER A 110 -16.51 -5.44 -9.45
N HIS A 111 -15.82 -4.86 -10.45
CA HIS A 111 -14.37 -4.64 -10.37
C HIS A 111 -13.98 -3.71 -9.22
N LYS A 112 -14.69 -2.58 -9.03
CA LYS A 112 -14.46 -1.67 -7.91
C LYS A 112 -14.64 -2.38 -6.56
N PHE A 113 -15.71 -3.17 -6.42
CA PHE A 113 -15.97 -3.96 -5.22
C PHE A 113 -14.85 -4.98 -4.97
N ASN A 114 -14.44 -5.73 -5.98
CA ASN A 114 -13.36 -6.72 -5.87
C ASN A 114 -12.03 -6.07 -5.49
N LEU A 115 -11.70 -4.89 -6.06
CA LEU A 115 -10.50 -4.13 -5.66
C LEU A 115 -10.55 -3.70 -4.18
N GLN A 116 -11.70 -3.23 -3.70
CA GLN A 116 -11.86 -2.88 -2.29
C GLN A 116 -11.78 -4.12 -1.38
N LYS A 117 -12.34 -5.25 -1.82
CA LYS A 117 -12.22 -6.53 -1.13
C LYS A 117 -10.75 -6.97 -1.05
N SER A 118 -10.03 -7.01 -2.16
CA SER A 118 -8.61 -7.37 -2.20
C SER A 118 -7.74 -6.43 -1.38
N LYS A 119 -8.03 -5.12 -1.36
CA LYS A 119 -7.35 -4.16 -0.47
C LYS A 119 -7.51 -4.56 1.01
N ARG A 120 -8.70 -4.99 1.42
CA ARG A 120 -8.96 -5.42 2.80
C ARG A 120 -8.24 -6.73 3.12
N GLU A 121 -8.34 -7.71 2.23
CA GLU A 121 -7.66 -9.00 2.36
C GLU A 121 -6.14 -8.82 2.46
N ALA A 122 -5.56 -7.96 1.61
CA ALA A 122 -4.14 -7.65 1.63
C ALA A 122 -3.69 -6.99 2.94
N LYS A 123 -4.51 -6.10 3.54
CA LYS A 123 -4.21 -5.50 4.85
C LYS A 123 -4.18 -6.55 5.97
N ILE A 124 -5.12 -7.48 5.98
CA ILE A 124 -5.14 -8.56 6.96
C ILE A 124 -3.94 -9.47 6.75
N LEU A 125 -3.63 -9.83 5.49
CA LEU A 125 -2.47 -10.64 5.18
C LEU A 125 -1.16 -9.98 5.64
N LEU A 126 -0.97 -8.69 5.33
CA LEU A 126 0.20 -7.94 5.76
C LEU A 126 0.34 -7.97 7.29
N ALA A 127 -0.75 -7.70 8.02
CA ALA A 127 -0.73 -7.77 9.48
C ALA A 127 -0.40 -9.17 10.02
N LEU A 128 -0.85 -10.24 9.35
CA LEU A 128 -0.50 -11.63 9.72
C LEU A 128 0.98 -11.93 9.47
N LEU A 129 1.55 -11.43 8.38
CA LEU A 129 2.98 -11.58 8.08
C LEU A 129 3.84 -10.81 9.10
N GLU A 130 3.44 -9.60 9.47
CA GLU A 130 4.10 -8.83 10.53
C GLU A 130 4.14 -9.61 11.86
N GLN A 131 3.07 -10.34 12.21
CA GLN A 131 3.04 -11.18 13.43
C GLN A 131 4.05 -12.35 13.38
N ILE A 132 4.49 -12.74 12.19
CA ILE A 132 5.45 -13.82 11.97
C ILE A 132 6.87 -13.27 11.93
N GLU A 133 7.07 -12.12 11.28
CA GLU A 133 8.38 -11.58 10.89
C GLU A 133 8.91 -10.51 11.87
N ASP A 134 8.05 -9.71 12.49
CA ASP A 134 8.47 -8.67 13.42
C ASP A 134 8.95 -9.27 14.74
N GLU A 135 10.26 -9.16 14.99
CA GLU A 135 10.87 -9.71 16.21
C GLU A 135 10.30 -9.13 17.50
N SER A 136 9.89 -7.86 17.52
CA SER A 136 9.33 -7.23 18.70
C SER A 136 7.97 -7.85 19.05
N ILE A 137 7.14 -8.10 18.04
CA ILE A 137 5.85 -8.78 18.18
C ILE A 137 6.06 -10.23 18.60
N VAL A 138 7.00 -10.94 17.97
CA VAL A 138 7.31 -12.33 18.31
C VAL A 138 7.82 -12.46 19.75
N LYS A 139 8.68 -11.54 20.20
CA LYS A 139 9.17 -11.50 21.59
C LYS A 139 8.02 -11.26 22.57
N GLN A 140 7.14 -10.30 22.29
CA GLN A 140 5.96 -10.05 23.12
C GLN A 140 5.04 -11.27 23.21
N ARG A 141 4.76 -11.95 22.08
CA ARG A 141 3.96 -13.18 22.06
C ARG A 141 4.57 -14.28 22.94
N LYS A 142 5.87 -14.52 22.82
CA LYS A 142 6.60 -15.53 23.63
C LYS A 142 6.59 -15.23 25.12
N ILE A 143 6.62 -13.95 25.51
CA ILE A 143 6.50 -13.55 26.92
C ILE A 143 5.14 -13.98 27.47
N ILE A 144 4.06 -13.65 26.75
CA ILE A 144 2.68 -14.00 27.15
C ILE A 144 2.46 -15.53 27.19
N GLU A 145 3.00 -16.25 26.20
CA GLU A 145 2.95 -17.72 26.14
C GLU A 145 3.78 -18.37 27.27
N GLY A 146 4.86 -17.74 27.72
CA GLY A 146 5.67 -18.23 28.84
C GLY A 146 5.06 -17.95 30.22
N GLU A 147 4.18 -16.95 30.32
CA GLU A 147 3.44 -16.60 31.55
C GLU A 147 2.17 -17.44 31.74
N THR A 148 1.76 -18.20 30.73
CA THR A 148 0.58 -19.08 30.77
C THR A 148 0.98 -20.50 31.23
N PRO A 149 0.34 -21.07 32.28
CA PRO A 149 0.60 -22.44 32.70
C PRO A 149 0.31 -23.44 31.57
N ALA A 150 1.20 -24.41 31.38
CA ALA A 150 1.31 -25.27 30.19
C ALA A 150 0.13 -26.21 29.86
N GLU A 151 -1.06 -26.04 30.46
CA GLU A 151 -2.17 -27.02 30.33
C GLU A 151 -3.55 -26.43 29.98
N GLU A 152 -3.72 -25.12 29.85
CA GLU A 152 -4.98 -24.58 29.31
C GLU A 152 -4.82 -24.19 27.85
N GLU A 153 -5.28 -25.06 26.94
CA GLU A 153 -5.66 -24.63 25.59
C GLU A 153 -6.66 -23.47 25.76
N LEU A 154 -6.18 -22.24 25.60
CA LEU A 154 -7.03 -21.05 25.65
C LEU A 154 -8.20 -21.29 24.69
N PRO A 155 -9.45 -21.27 25.16
CA PRO A 155 -10.59 -21.49 24.31
C PRO A 155 -10.70 -20.30 23.35
N VAL A 156 -10.06 -20.41 22.19
CA VAL A 156 -10.27 -19.47 21.10
C VAL A 156 -11.73 -19.60 20.74
N LYS A 157 -12.53 -18.57 21.01
CA LYS A 157 -13.91 -18.50 20.51
C LYS A 157 -13.83 -18.63 18.99
N LYS A 158 -14.24 -19.78 18.45
CA LYS A 158 -14.06 -20.12 17.03
C LYS A 158 -15.04 -19.42 16.10
N ASP A 159 -15.99 -18.65 16.61
CA ASP A 159 -17.03 -18.00 15.82
C ASP A 159 -16.82 -16.48 15.72
N PHE A 160 -15.96 -16.10 14.79
CA PHE A 160 -15.80 -14.72 14.31
C PHE A 160 -16.53 -14.53 12.96
N SER A 161 -17.78 -15.00 12.87
CA SER A 161 -18.65 -14.71 11.72
C SER A 161 -18.98 -13.22 11.60
N GLY A 162 -19.38 -12.77 10.41
CA GLY A 162 -19.55 -11.34 10.10
C GLY A 162 -20.46 -10.54 11.05
N ASN A 163 -21.34 -11.22 11.78
CA ASN A 163 -22.24 -10.62 12.78
C ASN A 163 -21.69 -10.63 14.22
N THR A 164 -20.65 -11.42 14.51
CA THR A 164 -19.97 -11.50 15.82
C THR A 164 -18.68 -10.69 15.86
N LEU A 165 -18.25 -10.17 14.72
CA LEU A 165 -17.09 -9.29 14.62
C LEU A 165 -17.34 -7.94 15.31
N HIS A 166 -16.29 -7.38 15.93
CA HIS A 166 -16.31 -6.04 16.50
C HIS A 166 -16.71 -5.00 15.43
N PRO A 167 -17.38 -3.87 15.79
CA PRO A 167 -17.79 -2.83 14.83
C PRO A 167 -16.71 -2.30 13.88
N PHE A 168 -15.44 -2.37 14.30
CA PHE A 168 -14.29 -2.07 13.42
C PHE A 168 -14.25 -2.94 12.16
N PHE A 169 -14.90 -4.11 12.19
CA PHE A 169 -14.96 -5.07 11.11
C PHE A 169 -16.36 -5.25 10.48
N THR A 170 -17.42 -4.73 11.10
CA THR A 170 -18.79 -4.85 10.56
C THR A 170 -19.11 -3.81 9.47
N GLN A 171 -18.41 -2.67 9.47
CA GLN A 171 -18.50 -1.68 8.38
C GLN A 171 -18.01 -2.23 7.02
N TYR A 172 -17.30 -3.36 7.02
CA TYR A 172 -16.82 -4.00 5.79
C TYR A 172 -17.91 -4.76 5.03
N ASN A 173 -19.11 -4.95 5.58
CA ASN A 173 -20.24 -5.61 4.90
C ASN A 173 -21.18 -4.65 4.14
N LEU A 174 -20.87 -3.36 4.08
CA LEU A 174 -21.71 -2.39 3.37
C LEU A 174 -21.51 -2.54 1.85
N LYS A 175 -22.61 -2.96 1.21
CA LYS A 175 -22.83 -3.05 -0.24
C LYS A 175 -22.59 -1.72 -0.95
#